data_AF-A0A532AZV2-F1
#
_entry.id   AF-A0A532AZV2-F1
#
_cell.length_a   1.000
_cell.length_b   1.000
_cell.length_c   1.000
_cell.angle_alpha   90.00
_cell.angle_beta   90.00
_cell.angle_gamma   90.00
#
_symmetry.space_group_name_H-M   'P 1'
#
loop_
_entity.id
_entity.type
_entity.pdbx_description
1 polymer ?
#
loop_
_entity_poly.entity_id
_entity_poly.type
_entity_poly.pdbx_seq_one_letter_code
_entity_poly.pdbx_strand_id
1 'polypeptide(L)'
;MADHPDVEASAQKLATWIEASSLREQLAAIKLALTTSPVRKRLFWAAIGIVAVIVATSVGQVLLNRWNQPFFDALARRDMPAFLHQLLVFAAIASGLLLFNVGQTWLDQMLRLKLREALTLDLIDEWMRPA
;
A
#
# COMPACT_ATOMS: atom_id res chain seq x y z
N MET A 1 -36.38 -35.85 33.75
CA MET A 1 -35.01 -35.50 33.36
C MET A 1 -34.64 -36.41 32.20
N ALA A 2 -35.13 -36.10 31.00
CA ALA A 2 -34.86 -36.87 29.78
C ALA A 2 -33.73 -36.15 29.05
N ASP A 3 -32.55 -36.75 29.12
CA ASP A 3 -31.39 -36.38 28.34
C ASP A 3 -31.74 -36.64 26.85
N HIS A 4 -31.70 -35.59 26.02
CA HIS A 4 -32.02 -35.65 24.59
C HIS A 4 -30.71 -35.53 23.76
N PRO A 5 -29.90 -36.61 23.71
CA PRO A 5 -28.58 -36.62 23.07
C PRO A 5 -28.63 -36.41 21.55
N ASP A 6 -29.81 -36.57 20.94
CA ASP A 6 -30.08 -36.41 19.51
C ASP A 6 -30.14 -34.95 19.06
N VAL A 7 -30.61 -34.06 19.93
CA VAL A 7 -30.69 -32.61 19.64
C VAL A 7 -29.32 -31.96 19.72
N GLU A 8 -28.51 -32.30 20.73
CA GLU A 8 -27.14 -31.79 20.87
C GLU A 8 -26.23 -32.30 19.75
N ALA A 9 -26.31 -33.58 19.40
CA ALA A 9 -25.56 -34.14 18.28
C ALA A 9 -25.92 -33.50 16.93
N SER A 10 -27.20 -33.17 16.73
CA SER A 10 -27.68 -32.49 15.52
C SER A 10 -27.24 -31.02 15.49
N ALA A 11 -27.28 -30.32 16.62
CA ALA A 11 -26.80 -28.95 16.76
C ALA A 11 -25.27 -28.84 16.55
N GLN A 12 -24.51 -29.79 17.10
CA GLN A 12 -23.06 -29.89 16.91
C GLN A 12 -22.72 -30.17 15.43
N LYS A 13 -23.46 -31.09 14.81
CA LYS A 13 -23.33 -31.40 13.39
C LYS A 13 -23.61 -30.16 12.56
N LEU A 14 -24.72 -29.46 12.78
CA LEU A 14 -25.07 -28.21 12.09
C LEU A 14 -24.02 -27.10 12.30
N ALA A 15 -23.49 -26.94 13.52
CA ALA A 15 -22.42 -25.99 13.81
C ALA A 15 -21.13 -26.33 13.02
N THR A 16 -20.74 -27.60 12.97
CA THR A 16 -19.56 -28.05 12.18
C THR A 16 -19.76 -27.89 10.67
N TRP A 17 -20.98 -28.03 10.14
CA TRP A 17 -21.28 -27.80 8.72
C TRP A 17 -21.28 -26.31 8.35
N ILE A 18 -21.78 -25.44 9.24
CA ILE A 18 -21.79 -23.97 9.04
C ILE A 18 -20.37 -23.40 9.12
N GLU A 19 -19.54 -23.90 10.03
CA GLU A 19 -18.17 -23.41 10.25
C GLU A 19 -17.20 -23.83 9.12
N ALA A 20 -17.39 -25.05 8.58
CA ALA A 20 -16.55 -25.58 7.50
C ALA A 20 -16.85 -24.97 6.12
N SER A 21 -18.09 -24.55 5.86
CA SER A 21 -18.53 -23.97 4.58
C SER A 21 -18.29 -22.46 4.51
N SER A 22 -18.60 -21.71 5.58
CA SER A 22 -18.62 -20.25 5.58
C SER A 22 -17.30 -19.60 5.17
N LEU A 23 -16.16 -19.93 5.78
CA LEU A 23 -14.93 -19.17 5.57
C LEU A 23 -14.24 -19.52 4.25
N ARG A 24 -14.20 -20.81 3.90
CA ARG A 24 -13.54 -21.26 2.67
C ARG A 24 -14.37 -20.92 1.44
N GLU A 25 -15.70 -20.96 1.52
CA GLU A 25 -16.57 -20.52 0.43
C GLU A 25 -16.61 -19.00 0.32
N GLN A 26 -16.58 -18.24 1.43
CA GLN A 26 -16.43 -16.79 1.36
C GLN A 26 -15.08 -16.39 0.79
N LEU A 27 -13.99 -17.05 1.20
CA LEU A 27 -12.67 -16.84 0.61
C LEU A 27 -12.63 -17.24 -0.87
N ALA A 28 -13.28 -18.35 -1.25
CA ALA A 28 -13.37 -18.78 -2.64
C ALA A 28 -14.23 -17.82 -3.46
N ALA A 29 -15.34 -17.31 -2.93
CA ALA A 29 -16.22 -16.34 -3.59
C ALA A 29 -15.54 -14.97 -3.72
N ILE A 30 -14.81 -14.50 -2.70
CA ILE A 30 -13.98 -13.30 -2.78
C ILE A 30 -12.85 -13.51 -3.79
N LYS A 31 -12.18 -14.66 -3.77
CA LYS A 31 -11.12 -15.00 -4.72
C LYS A 31 -11.66 -15.10 -6.15
N LEU A 32 -12.84 -15.68 -6.36
CA LEU A 32 -13.50 -15.79 -7.66
C LEU A 32 -13.97 -14.41 -8.16
N ALA A 33 -14.58 -13.61 -7.29
CA ALA A 33 -15.01 -12.25 -7.58
C ALA A 33 -13.81 -11.33 -7.90
N LEU A 34 -12.66 -11.53 -7.24
CA LEU A 34 -11.39 -10.86 -7.55
C LEU A 34 -10.77 -11.36 -8.87
N THR A 35 -10.97 -12.63 -9.25
CA THR A 35 -10.46 -13.15 -10.53
C THR A 35 -11.29 -12.72 -11.73
N THR A 36 -12.60 -12.52 -11.56
CA THR A 36 -13.55 -12.21 -12.64
C THR A 36 -13.74 -10.70 -12.82
N SER A 37 -13.47 -9.87 -11.80
CA SER A 37 -13.69 -8.43 -11.85
C SER A 37 -12.51 -7.64 -12.45
N PRO A 38 -12.74 -6.65 -13.35
CA PRO A 38 -11.72 -5.78 -13.95
C PRO A 38 -10.92 -4.94 -12.92
N VAL A 39 -11.33 -4.95 -11.65
CA VAL A 39 -10.69 -4.28 -10.51
C VAL A 39 -9.26 -4.82 -10.23
N ARG A 40 -8.92 -6.05 -10.64
CA ARG A 40 -7.59 -6.65 -10.41
C ARG A 40 -6.44 -5.82 -11.00
N LYS A 41 -6.63 -5.25 -12.19
CA LYS A 41 -5.59 -4.40 -12.82
C LYS A 41 -5.33 -3.15 -11.99
N ARG A 42 -6.39 -2.47 -11.51
CA ARG A 42 -6.26 -1.32 -10.61
C ARG A 42 -5.61 -1.70 -9.28
N LEU A 43 -5.99 -2.83 -8.67
CA LEU A 43 -5.40 -3.31 -7.42
C LEU A 43 -3.91 -3.67 -7.59
N PHE A 44 -3.56 -4.31 -8.70
CA PHE A 44 -2.17 -4.67 -9.01
C PHE A 44 -1.30 -3.42 -9.21
N TRP A 45 -1.79 -2.43 -9.96
CA TRP A 45 -1.11 -1.14 -10.09
C TRP A 45 -1.00 -0.39 -8.76
N ALA A 46 -2.03 -0.43 -7.91
CA ALA A 46 -1.99 0.15 -6.57
C ALA A 46 -0.95 -0.54 -5.66
N ALA A 47 -0.89 -1.88 -5.69
CA ALA A 47 0.11 -2.65 -4.94
C ALA A 47 1.54 -2.33 -5.41
N ILE A 48 1.76 -2.27 -6.73
CA ILE A 48 3.05 -1.83 -7.29
C ILE A 48 3.39 -0.42 -6.83
N GLY A 49 2.43 0.51 -6.86
CA GLY A 49 2.63 1.88 -6.40
C GLY A 49 3.06 1.95 -4.93
N ILE A 50 2.37 1.21 -4.05
CA ILE A 50 2.70 1.14 -2.62
C ILE A 50 4.09 0.57 -2.40
N VAL A 51 4.44 -0.53 -3.08
CA VAL A 51 5.77 -1.15 -2.98
C VAL A 51 6.85 -0.17 -3.47
N ALA A 52 6.62 0.52 -4.59
CA ALA A 52 7.56 1.50 -5.12
C ALA A 52 7.78 2.66 -4.14
N VAL A 53 6.71 3.15 -3.49
CA VAL A 53 6.80 4.20 -2.47
C VAL A 53 7.60 3.73 -1.25
N ILE A 54 7.35 2.51 -0.77
CA ILE A 54 8.09 1.92 0.36
C ILE A 54 9.57 1.76 0.02
N VAL A 55 9.89 1.17 -1.13
CA VAL A 55 11.29 0.97 -1.55
C VAL A 55 12.01 2.31 -1.62
N ALA A 56 11.38 3.31 -2.22
CA ALA A 56 12.05 4.57 -2.43
C ALA A 56 12.21 5.40 -1.14
N THR A 57 11.22 5.36 -0.23
CA THR A 57 11.37 5.95 1.11
C THR A 57 12.44 5.22 1.93
N SER A 58 12.52 3.89 1.82
CA SER A 58 13.55 3.08 2.47
C SER A 58 14.95 3.40 1.97
N VAL A 59 15.16 3.54 0.65
CA VAL A 59 16.45 3.97 0.08
C VAL A 59 16.85 5.34 0.62
N GLY A 60 15.90 6.28 0.69
CA GLY A 60 16.15 7.60 1.28
C GLY A 60 16.61 7.52 2.74
N GLN A 61 15.94 6.71 3.55
CA GLN A 61 16.32 6.49 4.94
C GLN A 61 17.72 5.85 5.07
N VAL A 62 18.07 4.88 4.21
CA VAL A 62 19.40 4.25 4.22
C VAL A 62 20.50 5.25 3.87
N LEU A 63 20.28 6.09 2.86
CA LEU A 63 21.24 7.14 2.47
C LEU A 63 21.47 8.13 3.60
N LEU A 64 20.40 8.63 4.22
CA LEU A 64 20.47 9.51 5.39
C LEU A 64 21.20 8.84 6.56
N ASN A 65 20.88 7.58 6.84
CA ASN A 65 21.48 6.85 7.95
C ASN A 65 22.99 6.64 7.76
N ARG A 66 23.43 6.30 6.54
CA ARG A 66 24.87 6.16 6.24
C ARG A 66 25.60 7.49 6.26
N TRP A 67 24.96 8.58 5.86
CA TRP A 67 25.55 9.92 5.91
C TRP A 67 25.62 10.48 7.35
N ASN A 68 24.77 10.01 8.25
CA ASN A 68 24.74 10.46 9.65
C ASN A 68 26.06 10.17 10.39
N GLN A 69 26.66 8.99 10.17
CA GLN A 69 27.93 8.59 10.79
C GLN A 69 29.09 9.58 10.51
N PRO A 70 29.44 9.88 9.25
CA PRO A 70 30.55 10.78 8.94
C PRO A 70 30.30 12.21 9.45
N PHE A 71 29.05 12.70 9.44
CA PHE A 71 28.65 13.99 10.03
C PHE A 71 29.00 14.10 11.51
N PHE A 72 28.60 13.09 12.27
CA PHE A 72 28.91 13.04 13.70
C PHE A 72 30.41 12.86 13.96
N ASP A 73 31.14 12.13 13.11
CA ASP A 73 32.60 11.95 13.27
C ASP A 73 33.37 13.27 13.04
N ALA A 74 32.98 14.10 12.05
CA ALA A 74 33.60 15.41 11.84
C ALA A 74 33.32 16.39 13.00
N LEU A 75 32.08 16.35 13.55
CA LEU A 75 31.72 17.15 14.71
C LEU A 75 32.53 16.73 15.95
N ALA A 76 32.70 15.43 16.17
CA ALA A 76 33.50 14.87 17.27
C ALA A 76 34.98 15.27 17.18
N ARG A 77 35.54 15.31 15.96
CA ARG A 77 36.94 15.71 15.71
C ARG A 77 37.17 17.23 15.72
N ARG A 78 36.13 18.05 15.92
CA ARG A 78 36.16 19.53 15.79
C ARG A 78 36.73 20.02 14.45
N ASP A 79 36.55 19.23 13.40
CA ASP A 79 37.01 19.56 12.05
C ASP A 79 35.93 20.38 11.32
N MET A 80 36.00 21.71 11.45
CA MET A 80 35.05 22.63 10.81
C MET A 80 35.01 22.56 9.27
N PRO A 81 36.15 22.47 8.55
CA PRO A 81 36.10 22.28 7.11
C PRO A 81 35.43 20.96 6.71
N ALA A 82 35.71 19.84 7.39
CA ALA A 82 35.04 18.57 7.12
C ALA A 82 33.53 18.62 7.42
N PHE A 83 33.14 19.29 8.51
CA PHE A 83 31.75 19.49 8.89
C PHE A 83 30.96 20.27 7.82
N LEU A 84 31.50 21.38 7.30
CA LEU A 84 30.84 22.17 6.26
C LEU A 84 30.68 21.38 4.95
N HIS A 85 31.69 20.62 4.57
CA HIS A 85 31.61 19.75 3.40
C HIS A 85 30.50 18.70 3.55
N GLN A 86 30.44 18.06 4.72
CA GLN A 86 29.40 17.08 5.00
C GLN A 86 28.02 17.75 5.03
N LEU A 87 27.87 18.92 5.65
CA LEU A 87 26.60 19.66 5.69
C LEU A 87 26.04 19.92 4.28
N LEU A 88 26.91 20.26 3.31
CA LEU A 88 26.52 20.39 1.91
C LEU A 88 26.08 19.05 1.29
N VAL A 89 26.77 17.95 1.60
CA VAL A 89 26.37 16.61 1.15
C VAL A 89 25.00 16.22 1.71
N PHE A 90 24.72 16.54 2.97
CA PHE A 90 23.38 16.34 3.54
C PHE A 90 22.33 17.21 2.87
N ALA A 91 22.63 18.49 2.66
CA ALA A 91 21.71 19.37 1.95
C ALA A 91 21.39 18.79 0.56
N ALA A 92 22.40 18.31 -0.17
CA ALA A 92 22.21 17.66 -1.47
C ALA A 92 21.35 16.38 -1.39
N ILE A 93 21.61 15.49 -0.43
CA ILE A 93 20.83 14.26 -0.22
C ILE A 93 19.38 14.62 0.17
N ALA A 94 19.21 15.50 1.15
CA ALA A 94 17.90 15.94 1.63
C ALA A 94 17.09 16.62 0.53
N SER A 95 17.70 17.51 -0.27
CA SER A 95 17.06 18.14 -1.43
C SER A 95 16.69 17.10 -2.49
N GLY A 96 17.55 16.13 -2.78
CA GLY A 96 17.26 15.05 -3.72
C GLY A 96 16.07 14.18 -3.26
N LEU A 97 16.07 13.77 -1.99
CA LEU A 97 14.96 13.05 -1.38
C LEU A 97 13.66 13.86 -1.39
N LEU A 98 13.74 15.15 -1.10
CA LEU A 98 12.59 16.04 -1.08
C LEU A 98 11.99 16.18 -2.48
N LEU A 99 12.82 16.46 -3.49
CA LEU A 99 12.36 16.53 -4.89
C LEU A 99 11.74 15.20 -5.33
N PHE A 100 12.37 14.08 -4.98
CA PHE A 100 11.84 12.76 -5.26
C PHE A 100 10.47 12.54 -4.59
N ASN A 101 10.30 12.92 -3.33
CA ASN A 101 9.05 12.80 -2.59
C ASN A 101 7.93 13.70 -3.17
N VAL A 102 8.27 14.94 -3.56
CA VAL A 102 7.34 15.84 -4.26
C VAL A 102 6.93 15.24 -5.60
N GLY A 103 7.87 14.66 -6.35
CA GLY A 103 7.60 13.96 -7.60
C GLY A 103 6.66 12.76 -7.41
N GLN A 104 6.86 11.95 -6.37
CA GLN A 104 5.95 10.87 -6.00
C GLN A 104 4.54 11.39 -5.72
N THR A 105 4.42 12.45 -4.92
CA THR A 105 3.13 13.05 -4.55
C THR A 105 2.41 13.61 -5.77
N TRP A 106 3.14 14.29 -6.66
CA TRP A 106 2.61 14.85 -7.89
C TRP A 106 2.09 13.76 -8.84
N LEU A 107 2.85 12.67 -9.02
CA LEU A 107 2.42 11.51 -9.81
C LEU A 107 1.16 10.88 -9.25
N ASP A 108 1.08 10.68 -7.93
CA ASP A 108 -0.06 10.08 -7.26
C ASP A 108 -1.33 10.96 -7.37
N GLN A 109 -1.18 12.28 -7.26
CA GLN A 109 -2.28 13.23 -7.53
C GLN A 109 -2.75 13.18 -8.99
N MET A 110 -1.81 13.18 -9.94
CA MET A 110 -2.13 13.11 -11.37
C MET A 110 -2.85 11.80 -11.74
N LEU A 111 -2.39 10.67 -11.21
CA LEU A 111 -3.05 9.37 -11.39
C LEU A 111 -4.48 9.39 -10.83
N ARG A 112 -4.67 9.91 -9.62
CA ARG A 112 -6.02 10.05 -9.04
C ARG A 112 -6.92 10.95 -9.88
N LEU A 113 -6.40 12.06 -10.40
CA LEU A 113 -7.17 12.97 -11.24
C LEU A 113 -7.63 12.28 -12.52
N LYS A 114 -6.72 11.63 -13.25
CA LYS A 114 -7.04 10.89 -14.48
C LYS A 114 -8.01 9.74 -14.25
N LEU A 115 -7.84 9.02 -13.14
CA LEU A 115 -8.78 7.94 -12.77
C LEU A 115 -10.17 8.48 -12.48
N ARG A 116 -10.28 9.62 -11.78
CA ARG A 116 -11.57 10.27 -11.52
C ARG A 116 -12.20 10.76 -12.81
N GLU A 117 -11.46 11.43 -13.67
CA GLU A 117 -11.95 11.89 -14.97
C GLU A 117 -12.51 10.73 -15.80
N ALA A 118 -11.75 9.63 -15.92
CA ALA A 118 -12.20 8.43 -16.62
C ALA A 118 -13.47 7.82 -16.01
N LEU A 119 -13.55 7.71 -14.68
CA LEU A 119 -14.74 7.20 -13.97
C LEU A 119 -15.97 8.10 -14.15
N THR A 120 -15.76 9.42 -14.17
CA THR A 120 -16.87 10.38 -14.25
C THR A 120 -17.46 10.38 -15.65
N LEU A 121 -16.60 10.33 -16.69
CA LEU A 121 -17.03 10.22 -18.08
C LEU A 121 -17.78 8.91 -18.34
N ASP A 122 -17.23 7.78 -17.89
CA ASP A 122 -17.82 6.44 -18.05
C ASP A 122 -19.20 6.35 -17.37
N LEU A 123 -19.34 6.94 -16.17
CA LEU A 123 -20.62 6.97 -15.47
C LEU A 123 -21.65 7.83 -16.22
N ILE A 124 -21.25 8.99 -16.75
CA ILE A 124 -22.15 9.85 -17.51
C ILE A 124 -22.59 9.17 -18.81
N ASP A 125 -21.68 8.45 -19.48
CA ASP A 125 -21.96 7.72 -20.72
C ASP A 125 -22.97 6.57 -20.48
N GLU A 126 -22.81 5.82 -19.39
CA GLU A 126 -23.75 4.76 -19.00
C GLU A 126 -25.15 5.32 -18.69
N TRP A 127 -25.23 6.51 -18.07
CA TRP A 127 -26.49 7.20 -17.81
C TRP A 127 -27.16 7.76 -19.07
N MET A 128 -26.40 8.09 -20.12
CA MET A 128 -26.93 8.57 -21.40
C MET A 128 -27.27 7.45 -22.39
N ARG A 129 -26.97 6.19 -22.07
CA ARG A 129 -27.31 5.06 -22.93
C ARG A 129 -28.83 4.84 -22.89
N PRO A 130 -29.56 4.99 -24.01
CA PRO A 130 -30.99 4.72 -24.03
C PRO A 130 -31.21 3.21 -23.83
N ALA A 131 -32.21 2.88 -23.01
CA ALA A 131 -32.64 1.51 -22.71
C ALA A 131 -33.10 0.74 -23.96
#